data_AF-A0A958WNJ2-F1
#
_entry.id   AF-A0A958WNJ2-F1
#
_cell.length_a   1.000
_cell.length_b   1.000
_cell.length_c   1.000
_cell.angle_alpha   90.00
_cell.angle_beta   90.00
_cell.angle_gamma   90.00
#
_symmetry.space_group_name_H-M   'P 1'
#
loop_
_entity.id
_entity.type
_entity.pdbx_description
1 polymer ?
#
loop_
_entity_poly.entity_id
_entity_poly.type
_entity_poly.pdbx_seq_one_letter_code
_entity_poly.pdbx_strand_id
1 'polypeptide(L)'
;DRVVIGTESKKAEDILIELHTPLKGEFVLTNLESAELIKYASNSFLATKISFANAVSKLAELCGADGLTVLRGIGLDKRIGSAFLSAGAGYGGSCFPKDVKALLAISKTYDYDFGLLDEVERINETARRDIVKKTKKLLGEDIRGKTIGILGLAFKPNTDDMRDASSIMIINLLQNDGAHIKAYDPQA
;
A
#
# COMPACT_ATOMS: atom_id res chain seq x y z
N ASP A 1 7.08 -11.48 14.93
CA ASP A 1 7.16 -11.90 13.52
C ASP A 1 7.84 -13.25 13.41
N ARG A 2 8.14 -13.69 12.19
CA ARG A 2 8.50 -15.07 11.85
C ARG A 2 9.57 -15.10 10.76
N VAL A 3 10.28 -16.23 10.66
CA VAL A 3 11.17 -16.58 9.55
C VAL A 3 10.46 -17.64 8.72
N VAL A 4 10.42 -17.48 7.39
CA VAL A 4 9.82 -18.45 6.46
C VAL A 4 10.94 -19.09 5.65
N ILE A 5 11.02 -20.42 5.66
CA ILE A 5 12.03 -21.19 4.94
C ILE A 5 11.32 -22.18 4.02
N GLY A 6 11.50 -22.01 2.71
CA GLY A 6 11.08 -22.96 1.69
C GLY A 6 12.25 -23.84 1.26
N THR A 7 12.15 -25.15 1.40
CA THR A 7 13.20 -26.08 0.95
C THR A 7 12.65 -27.50 0.75
N GLU A 8 13.23 -28.23 -0.20
CA GLU A 8 13.01 -29.67 -0.40
C GLU A 8 14.16 -30.52 0.15
N SER A 9 15.24 -29.89 0.61
CA SER A 9 16.43 -30.55 1.14
C SER A 9 16.51 -30.42 2.64
N LYS A 10 16.51 -31.56 3.35
CA LYS A 10 16.68 -31.60 4.79
C LYS A 10 18.00 -30.98 5.24
N LYS A 11 19.08 -31.21 4.47
CA LYS A 11 20.39 -30.59 4.73
C LYS A 11 20.32 -29.06 4.65
N ALA A 12 19.62 -28.51 3.65
CA ALA A 12 19.47 -27.07 3.52
C ALA A 12 18.59 -26.49 4.63
N GLU A 13 17.53 -27.21 5.03
CA GLU A 13 16.68 -26.85 6.18
C GLU A 13 17.52 -26.68 7.45
N ASP A 14 18.31 -27.69 7.82
CA ASP A 14 19.10 -27.68 9.05
C ASP A 14 20.11 -26.52 9.07
N ILE A 15 20.80 -26.27 7.94
CA ILE A 15 21.73 -25.15 7.80
C ILE A 15 21.01 -23.80 7.94
N LEU A 16 19.85 -23.63 7.31
CA LEU A 16 19.11 -22.37 7.35
C LEU A 16 18.51 -22.11 8.74
N ILE A 17 18.06 -23.15 9.45
CA ILE A 17 17.61 -23.04 10.84
C ILE A 17 18.78 -22.62 11.75
N GLU A 18 19.93 -23.28 11.64
CA GLU A 18 21.12 -22.95 12.42
C GLU A 18 21.54 -21.49 12.18
N LEU A 19 21.63 -21.08 10.91
CA LEU A 19 21.99 -19.72 10.51
C LEU A 19 21.07 -18.66 11.12
N HIS A 20 19.77 -18.93 11.19
CA HIS A 20 18.77 -17.97 11.66
C HIS A 20 18.39 -18.15 13.14
N THR A 21 18.95 -19.13 13.85
CA THR A 21 18.69 -19.39 15.29
C THR A 21 18.86 -18.17 16.19
N PRO A 22 19.81 -17.23 15.94
CA PRO A 22 19.92 -16.01 16.75
C PRO A 22 18.71 -15.06 16.63
N LEU A 23 17.88 -15.21 15.59
CA LEU A 23 16.67 -14.40 15.40
C LEU A 23 15.53 -14.94 16.27
N LYS A 24 14.86 -14.04 17.00
CA LYS A 24 13.66 -14.38 17.77
C LYS A 24 12.44 -14.49 16.84
N GLY A 25 11.64 -15.54 16.98
CA GLY A 25 10.38 -15.69 16.27
C GLY A 25 10.03 -17.14 15.96
N GLU A 26 8.89 -17.33 15.31
CA GLU A 26 8.47 -18.63 14.79
C GLU A 26 9.18 -18.94 13.47
N PHE A 27 9.53 -20.21 13.26
CA PHE A 27 10.03 -20.72 11.99
C PHE A 27 8.91 -21.43 11.25
N VAL A 28 8.57 -20.93 10.08
CA VAL A 28 7.60 -21.54 9.16
C VAL A 28 8.39 -22.31 8.10
N LEU A 29 8.50 -23.62 8.29
CA LEU A 29 9.16 -24.53 7.35
C LEU A 29 8.13 -25.06 6.35
N THR A 30 8.42 -24.97 5.06
CA THR A 30 7.47 -25.36 4.01
C THR A 30 8.20 -25.68 2.70
N ASN A 31 7.47 -26.00 1.63
CA ASN A 31 8.06 -26.20 0.30
C ASN A 31 8.39 -24.85 -0.38
N LEU A 32 9.05 -24.90 -1.53
CA LEU A 32 9.50 -23.71 -2.25
C LEU A 32 8.31 -22.82 -2.64
N GLU A 33 7.29 -23.42 -3.26
CA GLU A 33 6.13 -22.71 -3.80
C GLU A 33 5.33 -22.00 -2.71
N SER A 34 5.15 -22.64 -1.55
CA SER A 34 4.44 -22.02 -0.42
C SER A 34 5.23 -20.86 0.16
N ALA A 35 6.55 -20.98 0.30
CA ALA A 35 7.39 -19.89 0.81
C ALA A 35 7.35 -18.66 -0.13
N GLU A 36 7.43 -18.90 -1.45
CA GLU A 36 7.31 -17.85 -2.47
C GLU A 36 5.93 -17.18 -2.42
N LEU A 37 4.86 -17.98 -2.39
CA LEU A 37 3.50 -17.46 -2.35
C LEU A 37 3.20 -16.70 -1.05
N ILE A 38 3.72 -17.15 0.10
CA ILE A 38 3.58 -16.44 1.39
C ILE A 38 4.08 -14.99 1.27
N LYS A 39 5.15 -14.74 0.51
CA LYS A 39 5.67 -13.38 0.34
C LYS A 39 4.69 -12.49 -0.42
N TYR A 40 4.20 -12.95 -1.57
CA TYR A 40 3.24 -12.21 -2.39
C TYR A 40 1.90 -12.02 -1.67
N ALA A 41 1.39 -13.08 -1.03
CA ALA A 41 0.16 -13.04 -0.24
C ALA A 41 0.26 -12.07 0.94
N SER A 42 1.40 -12.05 1.66
CA SER A 42 1.62 -11.13 2.78
C SER A 42 1.57 -9.66 2.33
N ASN A 43 2.33 -9.31 1.28
CA ASN A 43 2.37 -7.93 0.79
C ASN A 43 1.00 -7.51 0.19
N SER A 44 0.35 -8.42 -0.53
CA SER A 44 -0.98 -8.17 -1.11
C SER A 44 -2.03 -7.98 -0.03
N PHE A 45 -2.00 -8.75 1.05
CA PHE A 45 -2.94 -8.57 2.16
C PHE A 45 -2.75 -7.23 2.88
N LEU A 46 -1.50 -6.77 3.06
CA LEU A 46 -1.24 -5.44 3.63
C LEU A 46 -1.76 -4.33 2.71
N ALA A 47 -1.57 -4.47 1.39
CA ALA A 47 -2.17 -3.57 0.40
C ALA A 47 -3.71 -3.60 0.48
N THR A 48 -4.32 -4.77 0.65
CA THR A 48 -5.77 -4.92 0.87
C THR A 48 -6.23 -4.17 2.11
N LYS A 49 -5.51 -4.25 3.24
CA LYS A 49 -5.88 -3.51 4.47
C LYS A 49 -5.88 -2.00 4.24
N ILE A 50 -4.88 -1.47 3.52
CA ILE A 50 -4.80 -0.04 3.19
C ILE A 50 -5.94 0.36 2.25
N SER A 51 -6.19 -0.41 1.18
CA SER A 51 -7.27 -0.11 0.24
C SER A 51 -8.64 -0.21 0.92
N PHE A 52 -8.85 -1.21 1.79
CA PHE A 52 -10.06 -1.31 2.60
C PHE A 52 -10.23 -0.07 3.51
N ALA A 53 -9.16 0.37 4.18
CA ALA A 53 -9.20 1.57 5.00
C ALA A 53 -9.58 2.83 4.18
N ASN A 54 -9.03 2.97 2.97
CA ASN A 54 -9.38 4.06 2.06
C ASN A 54 -10.86 4.01 1.63
N ALA A 55 -11.39 2.84 1.30
CA ALA A 55 -12.79 2.67 0.92
C ALA A 55 -13.74 3.02 2.07
N VAL A 56 -13.45 2.54 3.29
CA VAL A 56 -14.22 2.87 4.49
C VAL A 56 -14.15 4.36 4.81
N SER A 57 -12.97 4.98 4.73
CA SER A 57 -12.81 6.42 4.96
C SER A 57 -13.59 7.25 3.93
N LYS A 58 -13.64 6.79 2.68
CA LYS A 58 -14.45 7.44 1.64
C LYS A 58 -15.94 7.38 1.96
N LEU A 59 -16.42 6.21 2.39
CA LEU A 59 -17.82 6.07 2.82
C LEU A 59 -18.11 6.96 4.03
N ALA A 60 -17.19 7.01 5.00
CA ALA A 60 -17.33 7.86 6.18
C ALA A 60 -17.52 9.33 5.81
N GLU A 61 -16.73 9.84 4.86
CA GLU A 61 -16.89 11.21 4.32
C GLU A 61 -18.28 11.44 3.70
N LEU A 62 -18.83 10.45 3.01
CA LEU A 62 -20.13 10.57 2.33
C LEU A 62 -21.32 10.51 3.31
N CYS A 63 -21.20 9.74 4.40
CA CYS A 63 -22.26 9.61 5.40
C CYS A 63 -22.08 10.54 6.61
N GLY A 64 -21.04 11.36 6.64
CA GLY A 64 -20.75 12.30 7.74
C GLY A 64 -20.15 11.65 8.99
N ALA A 65 -19.60 10.44 8.87
CA ALA A 65 -18.87 9.78 9.94
C ALA A 65 -17.39 10.20 9.97
N ASP A 66 -16.75 10.06 11.13
CA ASP A 66 -15.30 10.21 11.26
C ASP A 66 -14.59 8.89 10.90
N GLY A 67 -13.97 8.86 9.73
CA GLY A 67 -13.25 7.69 9.22
C GLY A 67 -12.13 7.21 10.14
N LEU A 68 -11.42 8.11 10.83
CA LEU A 68 -10.35 7.71 11.75
C LEU A 68 -10.92 7.02 13.00
N THR A 69 -12.02 7.54 13.53
CA THR A 69 -12.74 6.90 14.64
C THR A 69 -13.29 5.53 14.24
N VAL A 70 -13.85 5.40 13.04
CA VAL A 70 -14.34 4.10 12.51
C VAL A 70 -13.19 3.09 12.38
N LEU A 71 -12.07 3.47 11.76
CA LEU A 71 -10.91 2.59 11.57
C LEU A 71 -10.27 2.19 12.90
N ARG A 72 -10.22 3.11 13.87
CA ARG A 72 -9.81 2.79 15.24
C ARG A 72 -10.77 1.78 15.87
N GLY A 73 -12.08 1.99 15.73
CA GLY A 73 -13.12 1.11 16.26
C GLY A 73 -12.96 -0.34 15.82
N ILE A 74 -12.79 -0.57 14.51
CA ILE A 74 -12.58 -1.93 13.99
C ILE A 74 -11.20 -2.49 14.36
N GLY A 75 -10.18 -1.64 14.47
CA GLY A 75 -8.82 -2.04 14.80
C GLY A 75 -8.63 -2.52 16.25
N LEU A 76 -9.57 -2.22 17.15
CA LEU A 76 -9.59 -2.73 18.52
C LEU A 76 -9.99 -4.21 18.60
N ASP A 77 -10.65 -4.74 17.56
CA ASP A 77 -10.90 -6.17 17.46
C ASP A 77 -9.58 -6.92 17.20
N LYS A 78 -9.21 -7.79 18.14
CA LYS A 78 -7.95 -8.56 18.10
C LYS A 78 -7.82 -9.44 16.85
N ARG A 79 -8.93 -9.82 16.20
CA ARG A 79 -8.93 -10.61 14.96
C ARG A 79 -8.53 -9.77 13.74
N ILE A 80 -8.70 -8.44 13.81
CA ILE A 80 -8.39 -7.50 12.73
C ILE A 80 -7.03 -6.84 12.97
N GLY A 81 -6.84 -6.31 14.18
CA GLY A 81 -5.65 -5.56 14.59
C GLY A 81 -5.54 -4.17 13.92
N SER A 82 -4.94 -3.23 14.65
CA SER A 82 -4.84 -1.81 14.25
C SER A 82 -3.76 -1.51 13.20
N ALA A 83 -2.77 -2.38 13.04
CA ALA A 83 -1.68 -2.17 12.10
C ALA A 83 -2.18 -2.17 10.64
N PHE A 84 -1.64 -1.27 9.81
CA PHE A 84 -1.99 -1.11 8.39
C PHE A 84 -3.48 -0.76 8.13
N LEU A 85 -4.18 -0.18 9.11
CA LEU A 85 -5.53 0.38 8.98
C LEU A 85 -5.51 1.91 8.94
N SER A 86 -4.71 2.49 8.04
CA SER A 86 -4.60 3.93 7.88
C SER A 86 -5.05 4.33 6.48
N ALA A 87 -6.11 5.14 6.40
CA ALA A 87 -6.54 5.76 5.16
C ALA A 87 -5.65 6.96 4.82
N GLY A 88 -5.51 7.28 3.53
CA GLY A 88 -4.69 8.39 3.06
C GLY A 88 -4.56 8.43 1.54
N ALA A 89 -3.39 8.85 1.07
CA ALA A 89 -3.08 9.05 -0.35
C ALA A 89 -2.81 7.76 -1.13
N GLY A 90 -3.36 6.61 -0.70
CA GLY A 90 -2.95 5.30 -1.20
C GLY A 90 -1.55 4.88 -0.75
N TYR A 91 -1.19 3.63 -1.00
CA TYR A 91 0.15 3.09 -0.80
C TYR A 91 1.02 3.29 -2.04
N GLY A 92 2.34 3.31 -1.85
CA GLY A 92 3.35 3.40 -2.90
C GLY A 92 4.59 2.56 -2.57
N GLY A 93 5.74 2.99 -3.05
CA GLY A 93 7.03 2.34 -2.79
C GLY A 93 7.30 1.18 -3.73
N SER A 94 8.51 0.65 -3.65
CA SER A 94 8.95 -0.41 -4.57
C SER A 94 8.34 -1.79 -4.32
N CYS A 95 7.58 -1.99 -3.25
CA CYS A 95 7.16 -3.34 -2.83
C CYS A 95 5.70 -3.63 -3.16
N PHE A 96 4.74 -2.91 -2.57
CA PHE A 96 3.33 -3.27 -2.73
C PHE A 96 2.83 -3.18 -4.18
N PRO A 97 3.06 -2.08 -4.93
CA PRO A 97 2.58 -1.97 -6.30
C PRO A 97 3.11 -3.10 -7.20
N LYS A 98 4.41 -3.41 -7.11
CA LYS A 98 4.99 -4.48 -7.94
C LYS A 98 4.52 -5.87 -7.51
N ASP A 99 4.40 -6.12 -6.21
CA ASP A 99 4.09 -7.46 -5.71
C ASP A 99 2.60 -7.80 -5.89
N VAL A 100 1.70 -6.82 -5.77
CA VAL A 100 0.27 -7.01 -6.09
C VAL A 100 0.10 -7.31 -7.58
N LYS A 101 0.74 -6.52 -8.45
CA LYS A 101 0.71 -6.75 -9.91
C LYS A 101 1.32 -8.09 -10.29
N ALA A 102 2.42 -8.48 -9.64
CA ALA A 102 3.05 -9.78 -9.86
C ALA A 102 2.11 -10.91 -9.44
N LEU A 103 1.44 -10.82 -8.29
CA LEU A 103 0.49 -11.85 -7.86
C LEU A 103 -0.74 -11.93 -8.78
N LEU A 104 -1.25 -10.80 -9.28
CA LEU A 104 -2.28 -10.77 -10.32
C LEU A 104 -1.82 -11.45 -11.60
N ALA A 105 -0.59 -11.18 -12.05
CA ALA A 105 -0.01 -11.81 -13.24
C ALA A 105 0.17 -13.32 -13.07
N ILE A 106 0.71 -13.75 -11.92
CA ILE A 106 0.85 -15.17 -11.56
C ILE A 106 -0.52 -15.84 -11.53
N SER A 107 -1.54 -15.22 -10.94
CA SER A 107 -2.89 -15.79 -10.86
C SER A 107 -3.46 -16.09 -12.25
N LYS A 108 -3.23 -15.20 -13.21
CA LYS A 108 -3.65 -15.37 -14.61
C LYS A 108 -2.96 -16.54 -15.31
N THR A 109 -1.72 -16.89 -14.95
CA THR A 109 -1.05 -18.08 -15.53
C THR A 109 -1.67 -19.39 -15.05
N TYR A 110 -2.50 -19.35 -14.00
CA TYR A 110 -3.28 -20.47 -13.49
C TYR A 110 -4.78 -20.35 -13.82
N ASP A 111 -5.14 -19.50 -14.80
CA ASP A 111 -6.53 -19.22 -15.19
C ASP A 111 -7.43 -18.77 -14.02
N TYR A 112 -6.83 -18.15 -12.99
CA TYR A 112 -7.54 -17.60 -11.85
C TYR A 112 -7.64 -16.08 -11.95
N ASP A 113 -8.88 -15.59 -12.06
CA ASP A 113 -9.18 -14.17 -11.99
C ASP A 113 -9.26 -13.70 -10.53
N PHE A 114 -8.25 -12.93 -10.09
CA PHE A 114 -8.15 -12.50 -8.70
C PHE A 114 -8.81 -11.13 -8.49
N GLY A 115 -10.11 -11.03 -8.75
CA GLY A 115 -10.86 -9.78 -8.75
C GLY A 115 -10.78 -8.95 -7.46
N LEU A 116 -10.52 -9.58 -6.30
CA LEU A 116 -10.23 -8.85 -5.05
C LEU A 116 -9.00 -7.93 -5.19
N LEU A 117 -7.91 -8.42 -5.79
CA LEU A 117 -6.68 -7.64 -5.93
C LEU A 117 -6.78 -6.58 -7.01
N ASP A 118 -7.56 -6.81 -8.08
CA ASP A 118 -7.90 -5.77 -9.05
C ASP A 118 -8.61 -4.59 -8.38
N GLU A 119 -9.57 -4.88 -7.49
CA GLU A 119 -10.25 -3.84 -6.70
C GLU A 119 -9.32 -3.13 -5.72
N VAL A 120 -8.35 -3.85 -5.13
CA VAL A 120 -7.33 -3.25 -4.27
C VAL A 120 -6.46 -2.24 -5.04
N GLU A 121 -6.05 -2.56 -6.27
CA GLU A 121 -5.33 -1.61 -7.14
C GLU A 121 -6.22 -0.42 -7.54
N ARG A 122 -7.47 -0.68 -7.96
CA ARG A 122 -8.42 0.36 -8.38
C ARG A 122 -8.71 1.35 -7.26
N ILE A 123 -8.90 0.88 -6.03
CA ILE A 123 -9.11 1.73 -4.85
C ILE A 123 -7.85 2.55 -4.55
N ASN A 124 -6.66 1.94 -4.66
CA ASN A 124 -5.40 2.64 -4.43
C ASN A 124 -5.19 3.81 -5.40
N GLU A 125 -5.45 3.59 -6.70
CA GLU A 125 -5.40 4.65 -7.71
C GLU A 125 -6.46 5.73 -7.45
N THR A 126 -7.68 5.32 -7.10
CA THR A 126 -8.79 6.24 -6.80
C THR A 126 -8.46 7.14 -5.62
N ALA A 127 -7.83 6.62 -4.56
CA ALA A 127 -7.43 7.40 -3.39
C ALA A 127 -6.48 8.56 -3.75
N ARG A 128 -5.52 8.32 -4.66
CA ARG A 128 -4.61 9.35 -5.19
C ARG A 128 -5.36 10.41 -6.00
N ARG A 129 -6.27 9.98 -6.88
CA ARG A 129 -7.10 10.89 -7.69
C ARG A 129 -8.06 11.73 -6.85
N ASP A 130 -8.58 11.16 -5.76
CA ASP A 130 -9.50 11.84 -4.87
C ASP A 130 -8.84 13.01 -4.12
N ILE A 131 -7.53 12.96 -3.86
CA ILE A 131 -6.79 14.12 -3.35
C ILE A 131 -6.86 15.28 -4.35
N VAL A 132 -6.56 15.03 -5.63
CA VAL A 132 -6.64 16.03 -6.69
C VAL A 132 -8.05 16.61 -6.81
N LYS A 133 -9.08 15.76 -6.79
CA LYS A 133 -10.49 16.21 -6.82
C LYS A 133 -10.82 17.10 -5.63
N LYS A 134 -10.40 16.73 -4.42
CA LYS A 134 -10.62 17.53 -3.21
C LYS A 134 -9.90 18.88 -3.32
N THR A 135 -8.67 18.90 -3.81
CA THR A 135 -7.92 20.14 -4.05
C THR A 135 -8.66 21.07 -5.02
N LYS A 136 -9.15 20.56 -6.15
CA LYS A 136 -9.95 21.34 -7.12
C LYS A 136 -11.24 21.86 -6.49
N LYS A 137 -11.98 21.02 -5.77
CA LYS A 137 -13.20 21.43 -5.07
C LYS A 137 -12.94 22.57 -4.08
N LEU A 138 -11.80 22.56 -3.38
CA LEU A 138 -11.43 23.60 -2.41
C LEU A 138 -10.95 24.90 -3.06
N LEU A 139 -10.22 24.82 -4.18
CA LEU A 139 -9.59 25.98 -4.83
C LEU A 139 -10.43 26.59 -5.97
N GLY A 140 -11.56 25.96 -6.29
CA GLY A 140 -12.32 26.18 -7.52
C GLY A 140 -11.90 25.19 -8.62
N GLU A 141 -12.86 24.64 -9.36
CA GLU A 141 -12.63 23.59 -10.37
C GLU A 141 -11.54 23.94 -11.40
N ASP A 142 -11.40 25.24 -11.71
CA ASP A 142 -10.29 25.75 -12.51
C ASP A 142 -9.11 26.16 -11.61
N ILE A 143 -8.04 25.38 -11.69
CA ILE A 143 -6.81 25.59 -10.92
C ILE A 143 -5.65 26.16 -11.75
N ARG A 144 -5.89 26.54 -13.01
CA ARG A 144 -4.85 27.06 -13.90
C ARG A 144 -4.19 28.31 -13.30
N GLY A 145 -2.86 28.34 -13.33
CA GLY A 145 -2.04 29.43 -12.78
C GLY A 145 -2.00 29.51 -11.25
N LYS A 146 -2.77 28.69 -10.52
CA LYS A 146 -2.69 28.65 -9.06
C LYS A 146 -1.38 27.99 -8.63
N THR A 147 -0.79 28.48 -7.55
CA THR A 147 0.36 27.83 -6.91
C THR A 147 -0.12 26.91 -5.79
N ILE A 148 0.25 25.63 -5.84
CA ILE A 148 -0.13 24.60 -4.87
C ILE A 148 1.13 24.07 -4.19
N GLY A 149 1.12 24.09 -2.85
CA GLY A 149 2.16 23.51 -2.01
C GLY A 149 1.98 22.00 -1.84
N ILE A 150 3.06 21.22 -1.95
CA ILE A 150 3.10 19.78 -1.64
C ILE A 150 4.13 19.55 -0.52
N LEU A 151 3.70 18.96 0.58
CA LEU A 151 4.54 18.60 1.71
C LEU A 151 4.67 17.08 1.78
N GLY A 152 5.90 16.59 1.57
CA GLY A 152 6.21 15.17 1.43
C GLY A 152 6.20 14.74 -0.04
N LEU A 153 7.32 14.18 -0.47
CA LEU A 153 7.56 13.62 -1.79
C LEU A 153 7.78 12.11 -1.69
N ALA A 154 8.57 11.64 -0.73
CA ALA A 154 8.87 10.22 -0.58
C ALA A 154 7.61 9.36 -0.40
N PHE A 155 7.68 8.08 -0.77
CA PHE A 155 6.51 7.19 -0.69
C PHE A 155 6.04 6.90 0.75
N LYS A 156 6.94 7.08 1.73
CA LYS A 156 6.68 6.96 3.17
C LYS A 156 7.70 7.83 3.94
N PRO A 157 7.46 8.11 5.23
CA PRO A 157 8.45 8.82 6.06
C PRO A 157 9.79 8.07 6.18
N ASN A 158 10.86 8.83 6.43
CA ASN A 158 12.21 8.34 6.71
C ASN A 158 12.88 7.56 5.56
N THR A 159 12.67 8.00 4.32
CA THR A 159 13.37 7.52 3.13
C THR A 159 13.34 8.60 2.05
N ASP A 160 14.30 8.58 1.14
CA ASP A 160 14.36 9.34 -0.10
C ASP A 160 13.72 8.61 -1.30
N ASP A 161 13.18 7.40 -1.09
CA ASP A 161 12.65 6.58 -2.16
C ASP A 161 11.34 7.16 -2.72
N MET A 162 11.39 7.51 -4.01
CA MET A 162 10.30 8.09 -4.78
C MET A 162 9.53 7.06 -5.63
N ARG A 163 9.96 5.80 -5.68
CA ARG A 163 9.32 4.78 -6.54
C ARG A 163 7.86 4.59 -6.17
N ASP A 164 6.98 4.73 -7.16
CA ASP A 164 5.52 4.67 -6.99
C ASP A 164 4.96 5.57 -5.87
N ALA A 165 5.67 6.65 -5.51
CA ALA A 165 5.20 7.60 -4.50
C ALA A 165 3.91 8.28 -4.98
N SER A 166 2.91 8.38 -4.09
CA SER A 166 1.63 9.00 -4.41
C SER A 166 1.76 10.48 -4.83
N SER A 167 2.78 11.16 -4.30
CA SER A 167 3.15 12.53 -4.66
C SER A 167 3.35 12.71 -6.16
N ILE A 168 4.02 11.77 -6.85
CA ILE A 168 4.32 11.85 -8.29
C ILE A 168 3.01 11.94 -9.08
N MET A 169 2.07 11.04 -8.81
CA MET A 169 0.79 11.02 -9.52
C MET A 169 -0.02 12.29 -9.25
N ILE A 170 -0.06 12.73 -7.98
CA ILE A 170 -0.80 13.93 -7.57
C ILE A 170 -0.23 15.18 -8.24
N ILE A 171 1.10 15.35 -8.20
CA ILE A 171 1.82 16.47 -8.83
C ILE A 171 1.55 16.50 -10.33
N ASN A 172 1.73 15.36 -11.02
CA ASN A 172 1.52 15.28 -12.46
C ASN A 172 0.08 15.65 -12.84
N LEU A 173 -0.93 15.17 -12.11
CA LEU A 173 -2.32 15.50 -12.37
C LEU A 173 -2.62 16.99 -12.15
N LEU A 174 -2.08 17.60 -11.09
CA LEU A 174 -2.27 19.03 -10.83
C LEU A 174 -1.55 19.90 -11.87
N GLN A 175 -0.34 19.51 -12.29
CA GLN A 175 0.41 20.21 -13.34
C GLN A 175 -0.28 20.10 -14.71
N ASN A 176 -0.84 18.93 -15.04
CA ASN A 176 -1.62 18.74 -16.27
C ASN A 176 -2.87 19.64 -16.29
N ASP A 177 -3.43 19.96 -15.13
CA ASP A 177 -4.53 20.91 -14.96
C ASP A 177 -4.05 22.38 -14.89
N GLY A 178 -2.77 22.64 -15.12
CA GLY A 178 -2.17 23.97 -15.25
C GLY A 178 -1.78 24.65 -13.93
N ALA A 179 -1.71 23.90 -12.82
CA ALA A 179 -1.22 24.45 -11.55
C ALA A 179 0.31 24.50 -11.50
N HIS A 180 0.84 25.48 -10.77
CA HIS A 180 2.26 25.57 -10.42
C HIS A 180 2.50 24.85 -9.09
N ILE A 181 3.47 23.95 -9.03
CA ILE A 181 3.77 23.18 -7.83
C ILE A 181 5.00 23.75 -7.11
N LYS A 182 4.88 23.93 -5.79
CA LYS A 182 6.00 24.13 -4.88
C LYS A 182 6.04 22.96 -3.91
N ALA A 183 7.06 22.14 -4.00
CA ALA A 183 7.19 20.95 -3.17
C ALA A 183 8.33 21.09 -2.14
N TYR A 184 8.17 20.41 -1.02
CA TYR A 184 9.22 20.23 -0.03
C TYR A 184 9.14 18.82 0.55
N ASP A 185 10.28 18.15 0.63
CA ASP A 185 10.49 16.92 1.39
C ASP A 185 11.84 17.05 2.12
N PRO A 186 11.94 16.63 3.39
CA PRO A 186 13.18 16.73 4.14
C PRO A 186 14.30 15.80 3.64
N GLN A 187 14.01 14.81 2.79
CA GLN A 187 14.99 13.82 2.31
C GLN A 187 14.96 13.60 0.78
N ALA A 188 13.81 13.69 0.13
CA ALA A 188 13.62 13.40 -1.31
C ALA A 188 13.55 14.64 -2.21
#